data_AF-A0A932WGY5-F1
#
_entry.id   AF-A0A932WGY5-F1
#
_cell.length_a   1.000
_cell.length_b   1.000
_cell.length_c   1.000
_cell.angle_alpha   90.00
_cell.angle_beta   90.00
_cell.angle_gamma   90.00
#
_symmetry.space_group_name_H-M   'P 1'
#
loop_
_entity.id
_entity.type
_entity.pdbx_description
1 polymer ?
#
loop_
_entity_poly.entity_id
_entity_poly.type
_entity_poly.pdbx_seq_one_letter_code
_entity_poly.pdbx_strand_id
1 'polypeptide(L)'
;MTETGNNRNLGKYKNWFFFTLAYLLVDYGRPQDILPIGFLKPGMIVILILTGFLLFTGKLKESDSKQTRMMWLFILLLGIYVPFAVNNFLAYKTTETMFLFMPFILSIVVCINSLEYLKKLIFFLILIMIYVSGYSLLHGGVGSGNYFQDENDLSLYINMYLPFCFFFSPSKKERSRKLFMPLAY
;
A
#
# COMPACT_ATOMS: atom_id res chain seq x y z
N MET A 1 -26.08 25.63 -9.82
CA MET A 1 -25.18 25.47 -10.98
C MET A 1 -23.73 25.38 -10.50
N THR A 2 -23.28 24.20 -10.04
CA THR A 2 -21.85 23.90 -9.75
C THR A 2 -21.61 22.38 -9.77
N GLU A 3 -22.17 21.66 -10.76
CA GLU A 3 -21.91 20.22 -10.92
C GLU A 3 -20.83 19.90 -11.97
N THR A 4 -20.43 20.88 -12.77
CA THR A 4 -19.49 20.69 -13.89
C THR A 4 -18.01 20.75 -13.49
N GLY A 5 -17.69 21.19 -12.26
CA GLY A 5 -16.32 21.26 -11.74
C GLY A 5 -15.79 19.98 -11.10
N ASN A 6 -16.67 19.05 -10.70
CA ASN A 6 -16.29 17.87 -9.94
C ASN A 6 -15.75 16.73 -10.84
N ASN A 7 -16.34 16.56 -12.04
CA ASN A 7 -16.01 15.43 -12.92
C ASN A 7 -14.62 15.50 -13.58
N ARG A 8 -14.02 16.69 -13.74
CA ARG A 8 -12.66 16.82 -14.31
C ARG A 8 -11.56 16.35 -13.35
N ASN A 9 -11.85 16.33 -12.05
CA ASN A 9 -10.91 15.90 -11.02
C ASN A 9 -10.84 14.36 -10.90
N LEU A 10 -11.97 13.66 -11.05
CA LEU A 10 -12.04 12.19 -10.97
C LEU A 10 -11.11 11.46 -11.97
N GLY A 11 -10.99 11.97 -13.19
CA GLY A 11 -10.10 11.38 -14.21
C GLY A 11 -8.61 11.54 -13.89
N LYS A 12 -8.21 12.63 -13.21
CA LYS A 12 -6.80 12.92 -12.91
C LYS A 12 -6.24 12.00 -11.83
N TYR A 13 -7.04 11.64 -10.82
CA TYR A 13 -6.60 10.75 -9.72
C TYR A 13 -6.60 9.28 -10.11
N LYS A 14 -7.30 8.88 -11.18
CA LYS A 14 -7.32 7.48 -11.64
C LYS A 14 -5.92 6.97 -11.99
N ASN A 15 -5.10 7.81 -12.64
CA ASN A 15 -3.73 7.47 -13.00
C ASN A 15 -2.81 7.39 -11.76
N TRP A 16 -3.03 8.24 -10.76
CA TRP A 16 -2.24 8.26 -9.52
C TRP A 16 -2.61 7.13 -8.56
N PHE A 17 -3.89 6.78 -8.51
CA PHE A 17 -4.36 5.59 -7.83
C PHE A 17 -3.70 4.33 -8.42
N PHE A 18 -3.56 4.25 -9.75
CA PHE A 18 -2.83 3.16 -10.38
C PHE A 18 -1.36 3.07 -9.92
N PHE A 19 -0.63 4.20 -9.82
CA PHE A 19 0.74 4.19 -9.28
C PHE A 19 0.80 3.76 -7.81
N THR A 20 -0.22 4.10 -7.02
CA THR A 20 -0.34 3.65 -5.62
C THR A 20 -0.53 2.13 -5.54
N LEU A 21 -1.36 1.56 -6.42
CA LEU A 21 -1.51 0.11 -6.54
C LEU A 21 -0.24 -0.58 -7.07
N ALA A 22 0.43 0.05 -8.04
CA ALA A 22 1.69 -0.45 -8.57
C ALA A 22 2.79 -0.50 -7.51
N TYR A 23 2.83 0.49 -6.59
CA TYR A 23 3.73 0.44 -5.44
C TYR A 23 3.48 -0.80 -4.59
N LEU A 24 2.22 -1.08 -4.22
CA LEU A 24 1.86 -2.27 -3.46
C LEU A 24 2.27 -3.56 -4.17
N LEU A 25 2.07 -3.64 -5.49
CA LEU A 25 2.50 -4.80 -6.27
C LEU A 25 4.02 -4.99 -6.21
N VAL A 26 4.79 -3.91 -6.33
CA VAL A 26 6.25 -3.96 -6.30
C VAL A 26 6.78 -4.29 -4.90
N ASP A 27 6.16 -3.74 -3.87
CA ASP A 27 6.61 -3.89 -2.49
C ASP A 27 6.33 -5.31 -1.95
N TYR A 28 5.12 -5.83 -2.20
CA TYR A 28 4.73 -7.18 -1.75
C TYR A 28 5.12 -8.28 -2.74
N GLY A 29 4.97 -8.04 -4.04
CA GLY A 29 5.26 -9.02 -5.09
C GLY A 29 6.74 -9.13 -5.45
N ARG A 30 7.55 -8.11 -5.11
CA ARG A 30 8.99 -8.05 -5.35
C ARG A 30 9.43 -8.66 -6.68
N PRO A 31 8.98 -8.11 -7.82
CA PRO A 31 9.36 -8.63 -9.13
C PRO A 31 10.88 -8.67 -9.33
N GLN A 32 11.65 -7.84 -8.60
CA GLN A 32 13.11 -7.87 -8.58
C GLN A 32 13.74 -9.13 -7.98
N ASP A 33 13.01 -9.91 -7.18
CA ASP A 33 13.51 -11.15 -6.58
C ASP A 33 13.29 -12.33 -7.55
N ILE A 34 12.33 -12.21 -8.47
CA ILE A 34 11.98 -13.23 -9.48
C ILE A 34 12.68 -12.97 -10.82
N LEU A 35 12.74 -11.70 -11.24
CA LEU A 35 13.39 -11.27 -12.47
C LEU A 35 14.74 -10.63 -12.15
N PRO A 36 15.76 -10.75 -13.02
CA PRO A 36 17.10 -10.18 -12.82
C PRO A 36 17.14 -8.66 -13.05
N ILE A 37 16.15 -7.93 -12.52
CA ILE A 37 15.99 -6.47 -12.63
C ILE A 37 16.33 -5.75 -11.33
N GLY A 38 16.98 -6.44 -10.36
CA GLY A 38 17.35 -5.88 -9.06
C GLY A 38 18.16 -4.59 -9.13
N PHE A 39 18.93 -4.39 -10.21
CA PHE A 39 19.68 -3.15 -10.44
C PHE A 39 18.79 -1.89 -10.51
N LEU A 40 17.59 -2.00 -11.07
CA LEU A 40 16.66 -0.87 -11.25
C LEU A 40 16.05 -0.40 -9.93
N LYS A 41 16.12 -1.19 -8.85
CA LYS A 41 15.46 -0.94 -7.56
C LYS A 41 14.01 -0.42 -7.76
N PRO A 42 13.10 -1.24 -8.28
CA PRO A 42 11.77 -0.80 -8.70
C PRO A 42 10.99 -0.04 -7.61
N GLY A 43 11.12 -0.45 -6.34
CA GLY A 43 10.49 0.25 -5.21
C GLY A 43 10.95 1.70 -5.06
N MET A 44 12.23 2.00 -5.30
CA MET A 44 12.76 3.36 -5.23
C MET A 44 12.20 4.24 -6.35
N ILE A 45 12.09 3.69 -7.57
CA ILE A 45 11.50 4.40 -8.71
C ILE A 45 10.06 4.78 -8.41
N VAL A 46 9.27 3.84 -7.88
CA VAL A 46 7.86 4.12 -7.58
C VAL A 46 7.71 5.14 -6.44
N ILE A 47 8.53 5.06 -5.38
CA ILE A 47 8.53 6.08 -4.31
C ILE A 47 8.89 7.47 -4.85
N LEU A 48 9.86 7.57 -5.76
CA LEU A 48 10.21 8.84 -6.40
C LEU A 48 9.05 9.40 -7.22
N ILE A 49 8.35 8.55 -7.99
CA ILE A 49 7.16 8.95 -8.75
C ILE A 49 6.05 9.44 -7.80
N LEU A 50 5.78 8.74 -6.70
CA LEU A 50 4.79 9.12 -5.70
C LEU A 50 5.16 10.42 -4.97
N THR A 51 6.45 10.62 -4.68
CA THR A 51 6.95 11.86 -4.08
C THR A 51 6.77 13.03 -5.05
N GLY A 52 7.16 12.85 -6.32
CA GLY A 52 6.93 13.84 -7.38
C GLY A 52 5.45 14.18 -7.51
N PHE A 53 4.57 13.18 -7.53
CA PHE A 53 3.12 13.37 -7.52
C PHE A 53 2.66 14.29 -6.40
N LEU A 54 3.06 14.03 -5.16
CA LEU A 54 2.65 14.84 -4.00
C LEU A 54 3.09 16.30 -4.13
N LEU A 55 4.30 16.53 -4.64
CA LEU A 55 4.83 17.87 -4.86
C LEU A 55 4.07 18.61 -5.99
N PHE A 56 3.81 17.96 -7.12
CA PHE A 56 3.16 18.59 -8.28
C PHE A 56 1.64 18.77 -8.12
N THR A 57 1.00 18.00 -7.26
CA THR A 57 -0.46 18.06 -7.10
C THR A 57 -0.91 19.22 -6.21
N GLY A 58 0.00 19.78 -5.38
CA GLY A 58 -0.28 20.93 -4.51
C GLY A 58 -1.32 20.65 -3.40
N LYS A 59 -1.76 19.40 -3.27
CA LYS A 59 -2.80 18.93 -2.34
C LYS A 59 -2.26 18.43 -1.01
N LEU A 60 -1.02 18.74 -0.66
CA LEU A 60 -0.45 18.39 0.64
C LEU A 60 -1.32 18.90 1.81
N LYS A 61 -2.01 20.03 1.63
CA LYS A 61 -2.97 20.54 2.61
C LYS A 61 -4.19 19.65 2.83
N GLU A 62 -4.64 18.90 1.82
CA GLU A 62 -5.75 17.94 1.96
C GLU A 62 -5.33 16.69 2.74
N SER A 63 -4.02 16.41 2.82
CA SER A 63 -3.47 15.32 3.61
C SER A 63 -3.17 15.71 5.07
N ASP A 64 -3.40 16.98 5.44
CA ASP A 64 -3.18 17.48 6.80
C ASP A 64 -4.30 17.01 7.74
N SER A 65 -4.14 15.77 8.22
CA SER A 65 -4.99 15.17 9.23
C SER A 65 -4.22 15.03 10.55
N LYS A 66 -4.95 14.97 11.66
CA LYS A 66 -4.35 14.67 12.98
C LYS A 66 -3.53 13.38 12.93
N GLN A 67 -4.00 12.36 12.19
CA GLN A 67 -3.28 11.09 12.05
C GLN A 67 -1.96 11.26 11.31
N THR A 68 -1.96 11.94 10.16
CA THR A 68 -0.75 12.23 9.37
C THR A 68 0.28 13.01 10.20
N ARG A 69 -0.17 14.00 10.98
CA ARG A 69 0.71 14.77 11.88
C ARG A 69 1.31 13.90 12.98
N MET A 70 0.53 13.00 13.57
CA MET A 70 1.03 12.06 14.58
C MET A 70 2.06 11.08 13.98
N MET A 71 1.88 10.65 12.74
CA MET A 71 2.88 9.83 12.03
C MET A 71 4.20 10.59 11.86
N TRP A 72 4.15 11.86 11.45
CA TRP A 72 5.35 12.70 11.35
C TRP A 72 6.04 12.91 12.70
N LEU A 73 5.27 13.18 13.76
CA LEU A 73 5.80 13.31 15.11
C LEU A 73 6.42 12.00 15.61
N PHE A 74 5.84 10.86 15.26
CA PHE A 74 6.39 9.55 15.60
C PHE A 74 7.72 9.30 14.90
N ILE A 75 7.84 9.62 13.61
CA ILE A 75 9.11 9.50 12.87
C ILE A 75 10.17 10.43 13.46
N LEU A 76 9.79 11.67 13.83
CA LEU A 76 10.68 12.60 14.49
C LEU A 76 11.16 12.07 15.85
N LEU A 77 10.26 11.47 16.62
CA LEU A 77 10.59 10.83 17.88
C LEU A 77 11.58 9.67 17.69
N LEU A 78 11.38 8.82 16.69
CA LEU A 78 12.32 7.75 16.33
C LEU A 78 13.70 8.34 16.00
N GLY A 79 13.75 9.41 15.19
CA GLY A 79 14.97 10.11 14.84
C GLY A 79 15.73 10.68 16.03
N ILE A 80 15.02 11.30 16.99
CA ILE A 80 15.63 11.82 18.23
C ILE A 80 16.19 10.69 19.10
N TYR A 81 15.56 9.51 19.08
CA TYR A 81 15.99 8.37 19.88
C TYR A 81 17.14 7.56 19.25
N VAL A 82 17.48 7.77 17.98
CA VAL A 82 18.59 7.08 17.29
C VAL A 82 19.89 7.08 18.11
N PRO A 83 20.44 8.20 18.63
CA PRO A 83 21.71 8.21 19.35
C PRO A 83 21.66 7.52 20.72
N PHE A 84 20.46 7.26 21.25
CA PHE A 84 20.26 6.60 22.54
C PHE A 84 20.02 5.09 22.39
N ALA A 85 19.93 4.58 21.16
CA ALA A 85 19.71 3.17 20.91
C ALA A 85 20.99 2.36 21.13
N VAL A 86 20.87 1.13 21.64
CA VAL A 86 22.02 0.21 21.74
C VAL A 86 22.61 -0.08 20.35
N ASN A 87 21.74 -0.15 19.33
CA ASN A 87 22.12 -0.31 17.94
C ASN A 87 21.70 0.91 17.13
N ASN A 88 22.57 1.92 17.11
CA ASN A 88 22.36 3.17 16.36
C ASN A 88 22.11 2.93 14.87
N PHE A 89 22.80 1.95 14.25
CA PHE A 89 22.66 1.68 12.82
C PHE A 89 21.28 1.11 12.48
N LEU A 90 20.81 0.13 13.27
CA LEU A 90 19.49 -0.45 13.07
C LEU A 90 18.39 0.58 13.33
N ALA A 91 18.50 1.37 14.41
CA ALA A 91 17.55 2.43 14.72
C ALA A 91 17.48 3.50 13.62
N TYR A 92 18.63 3.91 13.07
CA TYR A 92 18.70 4.80 11.92
C TYR A 92 18.00 4.18 10.70
N LYS A 93 18.29 2.92 10.38
CA LYS A 93 17.68 2.22 9.24
C LYS A 93 16.16 2.10 9.38
N THR A 94 15.65 1.78 10.58
CA THR A 94 14.21 1.77 10.84
C THR A 94 13.59 3.15 10.64
N THR A 95 14.23 4.20 11.15
CA THR A 95 13.75 5.59 10.98
C THR A 95 13.72 5.99 9.49
N GLU A 96 14.78 5.66 8.75
CA GLU A 96 14.88 5.89 7.30
C GLU A 96 13.77 5.14 6.55
N THR A 97 13.52 3.87 6.85
CA THR A 97 12.44 3.10 6.22
C THR A 97 11.07 3.70 6.49
N MET A 98 10.78 4.09 7.74
CA MET A 98 9.51 4.73 8.09
C MET A 98 9.33 6.07 7.38
N PHE A 99 10.40 6.87 7.27
CA PHE A 99 10.39 8.13 6.54
C PHE A 99 10.12 7.93 5.04
N LEU A 100 10.80 6.96 4.41
CA LEU A 100 10.63 6.65 2.99
C LEU A 100 9.25 6.06 2.65
N PHE A 101 8.53 5.54 3.65
CA PHE A 101 7.17 5.04 3.49
C PHE A 101 6.10 6.16 3.49
N MET A 102 6.44 7.36 3.99
CA MET A 102 5.50 8.49 4.07
C MET A 102 4.92 8.94 2.72
N PRO A 103 5.69 9.06 1.62
CA PRO A 103 5.13 9.39 0.32
C PRO A 103 4.02 8.43 -0.14
N PHE A 104 4.13 7.14 0.20
CA PHE A 104 3.11 6.16 -0.10
C PHE A 104 1.85 6.37 0.75
N ILE A 105 2.00 6.54 2.07
CA ILE A 105 0.87 6.83 2.98
C ILE A 105 0.11 8.08 2.53
N LEU A 106 0.83 9.17 2.26
CA LEU A 106 0.23 10.42 1.82
C LEU A 106 -0.48 10.25 0.47
N SER A 107 0.08 9.46 -0.44
CA SER A 107 -0.55 9.15 -1.74
C SER A 107 -1.87 8.40 -1.56
N ILE A 108 -1.95 7.45 -0.63
CA ILE A 108 -3.22 6.79 -0.26
C ILE A 108 -4.23 7.81 0.24
N VAL A 109 -3.84 8.66 1.20
CA VAL A 109 -4.75 9.66 1.80
C VAL A 109 -5.29 10.63 0.75
N VAL A 110 -4.46 11.04 -0.21
CA VAL A 110 -4.87 11.95 -1.29
C VAL A 110 -5.71 11.24 -2.36
N CYS A 111 -5.39 9.99 -2.71
CA CYS A 111 -6.06 9.28 -3.80
C CYS A 111 -7.39 8.63 -3.35
N ILE A 112 -7.49 8.20 -2.10
CA ILE A 112 -8.68 7.51 -1.57
C ILE A 112 -9.61 8.52 -0.91
N ASN A 113 -10.36 9.21 -1.75
CA ASN A 113 -11.36 10.19 -1.34
C ASN A 113 -12.79 9.65 -1.30
N SER A 114 -13.01 8.39 -1.70
CA SER A 114 -14.33 7.77 -1.74
C SER A 114 -14.30 6.31 -1.28
N LEU A 115 -15.46 5.82 -0.82
CA LEU A 115 -15.65 4.43 -0.42
C LEU A 115 -15.39 3.46 -1.59
N GLU A 116 -15.62 3.88 -2.83
CA GLU A 116 -15.39 3.05 -4.02
C GLU A 116 -13.89 2.78 -4.22
N TYR A 117 -13.04 3.81 -4.12
CA TYR A 117 -11.58 3.64 -4.20
C TYR A 117 -11.04 2.85 -3.01
N LEU A 118 -11.61 3.03 -1.81
CA LEU A 118 -11.23 2.23 -0.65
C LEU A 118 -11.54 0.75 -0.87
N LYS A 119 -12.71 0.42 -1.43
CA LYS A 119 -13.08 -0.96 -1.77
C LYS A 119 -12.14 -1.55 -2.82
N LYS A 120 -11.77 -0.78 -3.85
CA LYS A 120 -10.78 -1.19 -4.87
C LYS A 120 -9.42 -1.49 -4.25
N LEU A 121 -8.94 -0.64 -3.35
CA LEU A 121 -7.68 -0.86 -2.63
C LEU A 121 -7.74 -2.15 -1.80
N ILE A 122 -8.78 -2.33 -0.98
CA ILE A 122 -8.94 -3.51 -0.13
C ILE A 122 -9.02 -4.78 -0.99
N PHE A 123 -9.78 -4.77 -2.07
CA PHE A 123 -9.86 -5.88 -3.00
C PHE A 123 -8.48 -6.22 -3.59
N PHE A 124 -7.71 -5.21 -3.99
CA PHE A 124 -6.35 -5.40 -4.48
C PHE A 124 -5.42 -6.01 -3.43
N LEU A 125 -5.50 -5.56 -2.17
CA LEU A 125 -4.74 -6.15 -1.05
C LEU A 125 -5.13 -7.60 -0.77
N ILE A 126 -6.41 -7.94 -0.91
CA ILE A 126 -6.88 -9.34 -0.83
C ILE A 126 -6.26 -10.18 -1.96
N LEU A 127 -6.16 -9.66 -3.19
CA LEU A 127 -5.47 -10.37 -4.28
C LEU A 127 -3.99 -10.60 -3.97
N ILE A 128 -3.32 -9.60 -3.40
CA ILE A 128 -1.92 -9.76 -2.93
C ILE A 128 -1.85 -10.82 -1.85
N MET A 129 -2.76 -10.82 -0.88
CA MET A 129 -2.81 -11.84 0.18
C MET A 129 -3.01 -13.26 -0.36
N ILE A 130 -3.87 -13.44 -1.38
CA ILE A 130 -4.03 -14.73 -2.07
C ILE A 130 -2.72 -15.13 -2.76
N TYR A 131 -2.06 -14.21 -3.46
CA TYR A 131 -0.76 -14.46 -4.10
C TYR A 131 0.30 -14.88 -3.07
N VAL A 132 0.47 -14.12 -1.99
CA VAL A 132 1.46 -14.40 -0.94
C VAL A 132 1.17 -15.74 -0.26
N SER A 133 -0.10 -16.06 -0.01
CA SER A 133 -0.51 -17.37 0.54
C SER A 133 -0.23 -18.52 -0.42
N GLY A 134 -0.47 -18.33 -1.72
CA GLY A 134 -0.13 -19.33 -2.74
C GLY A 134 1.38 -19.53 -2.87
N TYR A 135 2.16 -18.45 -2.79
CA TYR A 135 3.61 -18.49 -2.81
C TYR A 135 4.17 -19.27 -1.61
N SER A 136 3.64 -19.03 -0.41
CA SER A 136 4.15 -19.67 0.81
C SER A 136 3.93 -21.18 0.84
N LEU A 137 2.82 -21.67 0.28
CA LEU A 137 2.57 -23.10 0.13
C LEU A 137 3.63 -23.79 -0.74
N LEU A 138 4.19 -23.08 -1.72
CA LEU A 138 5.21 -23.62 -2.64
C LEU A 138 6.65 -23.46 -2.11
N HIS A 139 6.88 -22.56 -1.16
CA HIS A 139 8.23 -22.20 -0.69
C HIS A 139 8.49 -22.58 0.77
N GLY A 140 7.77 -23.58 1.30
CA GLY A 140 8.04 -24.12 2.63
C GLY A 140 7.56 -23.23 3.78
N GLY A 141 6.46 -22.50 3.59
CA GLY A 141 5.85 -21.69 4.63
C GLY A 141 6.30 -20.23 4.69
N VAL A 142 7.27 -19.82 3.86
CA VAL A 142 7.73 -18.42 3.78
C VAL A 142 7.10 -17.66 2.61
N GLY A 143 6.76 -16.39 2.82
CA GLY A 143 6.21 -15.54 1.77
C GLY A 143 7.27 -14.90 0.87
N SER A 144 6.82 -14.10 -0.09
CA SER A 144 7.69 -13.41 -1.04
C SER A 144 8.45 -12.25 -0.37
N GLY A 145 9.78 -12.22 -0.52
CA GLY A 145 10.62 -11.14 -0.01
C GLY A 145 11.00 -11.22 1.46
N ASN A 146 11.69 -10.18 1.95
CA ASN A 146 12.26 -10.13 3.30
C ASN A 146 11.22 -9.98 4.41
N TYR A 147 10.04 -9.42 4.12
CA TYR A 147 9.01 -9.16 5.14
C TYR A 147 8.28 -10.43 5.60
N PHE A 148 8.28 -11.49 4.77
CA PHE A 148 7.56 -12.73 5.04
C PHE A 148 8.49 -13.94 5.16
N GLN A 149 9.78 -13.70 5.48
CA GLN A 149 10.71 -14.78 5.80
C GLN A 149 10.37 -15.44 7.14
N ASP A 150 9.72 -14.70 8.05
CA ASP A 150 9.19 -15.25 9.29
C ASP A 150 7.74 -15.72 9.07
N GLU A 151 7.46 -16.97 9.42
CA GLU A 151 6.14 -17.59 9.34
C GLU A 151 5.09 -16.85 10.20
N ASN A 152 5.51 -16.23 11.30
CA ASN A 152 4.63 -15.45 12.16
C ASN A 152 4.18 -14.16 11.48
N ASP A 153 5.09 -13.46 10.81
CA ASP A 153 4.77 -12.22 10.08
C ASP A 153 3.85 -12.52 8.89
N LEU A 154 4.09 -13.63 8.20
CA LEU A 154 3.19 -14.12 7.15
C LEU A 154 1.78 -14.43 7.71
N SER A 155 1.71 -15.18 8.80
CA SER A 155 0.43 -15.55 9.42
C SER A 155 -0.34 -14.33 9.91
N LEU A 156 0.36 -13.37 10.51
CA LEU A 156 -0.22 -12.09 10.93
C LEU A 156 -0.80 -11.33 9.73
N TYR A 157 -0.06 -11.25 8.63
CA TYR A 157 -0.50 -10.59 7.40
C TYR A 157 -1.78 -11.25 6.83
N ILE A 158 -1.82 -12.57 6.73
CA ILE A 158 -3.01 -13.29 6.24
C ILE A 158 -4.20 -13.04 7.16
N ASN A 159 -4.01 -13.19 8.48
CA ASN A 159 -5.06 -13.01 9.49
C ASN A 159 -5.65 -11.60 9.49
N MET A 160 -4.85 -10.59 9.17
CA MET A 160 -5.31 -9.21 9.05
C MET A 160 -6.34 -9.01 7.92
N TYR A 161 -6.23 -9.76 6.81
CA TYR A 161 -7.13 -9.61 5.66
C TYR A 161 -8.34 -10.55 5.66
N LEU A 162 -8.32 -11.65 6.44
CA LEU A 162 -9.44 -12.59 6.53
C LEU A 162 -10.80 -11.93 6.86
N PRO A 163 -10.89 -10.95 7.80
CA PRO A 163 -12.16 -10.27 8.06
C PRO A 163 -12.70 -9.53 6.84
N PHE A 164 -11.83 -8.90 6.04
CA PHE A 164 -12.26 -8.21 4.83
C PHE A 164 -12.82 -9.18 3.78
N CYS A 165 -12.23 -10.37 3.64
CA CYS A 165 -12.79 -11.42 2.78
C CYS A 165 -14.20 -11.82 3.20
N PHE A 166 -14.45 -11.96 4.51
CA PHE A 166 -15.77 -12.29 5.03
C PHE A 166 -16.80 -11.19 4.71
N PHE A 167 -16.46 -9.92 4.93
CA PHE A 167 -17.36 -8.79 4.67
C PHE A 167 -17.53 -8.46 3.18
N PHE A 168 -16.53 -8.74 2.34
CA PHE A 168 -16.63 -8.58 0.88
C PHE A 168 -17.32 -9.77 0.20
N SER A 169 -17.50 -10.89 0.89
CA SER A 169 -18.21 -12.04 0.33
C SER A 169 -19.64 -11.64 -0.05
N PRO A 170 -20.06 -11.84 -1.30
CA PRO A 170 -21.42 -11.50 -1.72
C PRO A 170 -22.44 -12.30 -0.90
N SER A 171 -23.44 -11.60 -0.34
CA SER A 171 -24.57 -12.27 0.31
C SER A 171 -25.24 -13.22 -0.69
N LYS A 172 -25.66 -14.41 -0.22
CA LYS A 172 -26.03 -15.58 -1.03
C LYS A 172 -27.09 -15.36 -2.14
N LYS A 173 -27.73 -14.18 -2.21
CA LYS A 173 -28.77 -13.84 -3.20
C LYS A 173 -28.27 -13.58 -4.63
N GLU A 174 -26.98 -13.35 -4.87
CA GLU A 174 -26.44 -13.00 -6.21
C GLU A 174 -25.49 -14.06 -6.79
N ARG A 175 -25.49 -15.28 -6.24
CA ARG A 175 -24.49 -16.31 -6.55
C ARG A 175 -24.51 -16.80 -8.01
N SER A 176 -25.61 -16.66 -8.74
CA SER A 176 -25.71 -17.12 -10.14
C SER A 176 -25.29 -16.10 -11.20
N ARG A 177 -25.06 -14.83 -10.85
CA ARG A 177 -24.73 -13.76 -11.83
C ARG A 177 -23.27 -13.30 -11.82
N LYS A 178 -22.41 -13.81 -10.93
CA LYS A 178 -21.09 -13.21 -10.65
C LYS A 178 -19.86 -14.06 -10.99
N LEU A 179 -19.96 -15.06 -11.87
CA LEU A 179 -18.75 -15.73 -12.38
C LEU A 179 -17.92 -14.81 -13.32
N PHE A 180 -18.52 -13.72 -13.82
CA PHE A 180 -17.91 -12.79 -14.78
C PHE A 180 -17.75 -11.35 -14.26
N MET A 181 -17.76 -11.11 -12.95
CA MET A 181 -17.80 -9.75 -12.39
C MET A 181 -16.53 -9.31 -11.63
N PRO A 182 -15.29 -9.54 -12.09
CA PRO A 182 -14.13 -8.85 -11.53
C PRO A 182 -13.99 -7.38 -12.01
N LEU A 183 -14.95 -6.83 -12.77
CA LEU A 183 -14.82 -5.51 -13.41
C LEU A 183 -15.94 -4.49 -13.12
N ALA A 184 -16.83 -4.75 -12.16
CA ALA A 184 -17.98 -3.87 -11.89
C ALA A 184 -18.06 -3.36 -10.44
N TYR A 185 -16.89 -3.07 -9.85
CA TYR A 185 -16.76 -2.14 -8.75
C TYR A 185 -15.64 -1.17 -9.05
#